data_AF-A0A920TWN8-F1
#
_entry.id   AF-A0A920TWN8-F1
#
_cell.length_a   1.000
_cell.length_b   1.000
_cell.length_c   1.000
_cell.angle_alpha   90.00
_cell.angle_beta   90.00
_cell.angle_gamma   90.00
#
_symmetry.space_group_name_H-M   'P 1'
#
loop_
_entity.id
_entity.type
_entity.pdbx_description
1 polymer ?
#
loop_
_entity_poly.entity_id
_entity_poly.type
_entity_poly.pdbx_seq_one_letter_code
_entity_poly.pdbx_strand_id
1 'polypeptide(L)'
;MGDSHMGLQARLMSQAMRKLAGVINKSNTCLIFINQIRMKIGVMFGNPETTTGGNALKFYSSVRIDIRRIAALKDGEEVIGNRTRAKMVKNKVAPPFRNCEFDIIYGKGISKMGDLLDLGVANEIIVKSGTWFSYKENRIGQGEKTLNVFLEKTWKLPMKLKANCAKSWAFWDSLEAHQKKTLLSKMKLLPKLRRREKRLIGNMFDPVH
;
A
#
# COMPACT_ATOMS: atom_id res chain seq x y z
N MET A 1 -14.88 -33.43 -13.69
CA MET A 1 -14.73 -33.17 -12.23
C MET A 1 -14.85 -34.50 -11.50
N GLY A 2 -13.83 -35.35 -11.60
CA GLY A 2 -13.87 -36.74 -11.12
C GLY A 2 -12.48 -37.40 -11.09
N ASP A 3 -11.57 -36.95 -11.95
CA ASP A 3 -10.17 -37.40 -11.88
C ASP A 3 -9.37 -36.63 -10.83
N SER A 4 -8.86 -37.39 -9.86
CA SER A 4 -7.99 -36.89 -8.79
C SER A 4 -6.60 -36.59 -9.35
N HIS A 5 -6.40 -35.43 -9.97
CA HIS A 5 -5.06 -34.94 -10.27
C HIS A 5 -4.43 -34.27 -9.05
N MET A 6 -3.91 -35.11 -8.14
CA MET A 6 -3.21 -34.63 -6.94
C MET A 6 -2.10 -33.65 -7.33
N GLY A 7 -2.20 -32.41 -6.83
CA GLY A 7 -1.15 -31.40 -6.98
C GLY A 7 -1.01 -30.77 -8.38
N LEU A 8 -1.94 -30.97 -9.31
CA LEU A 8 -1.87 -30.37 -10.66
C LEU A 8 -1.70 -28.85 -10.61
N GLN A 9 -2.51 -28.17 -9.80
CA GLN A 9 -2.44 -26.73 -9.64
C GLN A 9 -1.11 -26.26 -9.07
N ALA A 10 -0.52 -26.99 -8.12
CA ALA A 10 0.79 -26.66 -7.55
C ALA A 10 1.93 -26.82 -8.56
N ARG A 11 1.85 -27.85 -9.42
CA ARG A 11 2.81 -28.07 -10.52
C ARG A 11 2.70 -26.98 -11.59
N LEU A 12 1.48 -26.66 -12.01
CA LEU A 12 1.20 -25.60 -12.98
C LEU A 12 1.69 -24.25 -12.46
N MET A 13 1.42 -23.91 -11.20
CA MET A 13 1.90 -22.68 -10.59
C MET A 13 3.43 -22.60 -10.54
N SER A 14 4.10 -23.70 -10.20
CA SER A 14 5.57 -23.76 -10.18
C SER A 14 6.17 -23.50 -11.56
N GLN A 15 5.58 -24.10 -12.61
CA GLN A 15 6.01 -23.89 -13.98
C GLN A 15 5.70 -22.48 -14.48
N ALA A 16 4.51 -21.96 -14.18
CA ALA A 16 4.08 -20.61 -14.56
C ALA A 16 4.98 -19.55 -13.93
N MET A 17 5.26 -19.65 -12.61
CA MET A 17 6.11 -18.68 -11.91
C MET A 17 7.54 -18.66 -12.44
N ARG A 18 8.10 -19.83 -12.80
CA ARG A 18 9.44 -19.91 -13.40
C ARG A 18 9.53 -19.15 -14.73
N LYS A 19 8.49 -19.25 -15.58
CA LYS A 19 8.43 -18.51 -16.85
C LYS A 19 8.15 -17.03 -16.64
N LEU A 20 7.18 -16.71 -15.77
CA LEU A 20 6.72 -15.34 -15.55
C LEU A 20 7.77 -14.47 -14.86
N ALA A 21 8.55 -15.00 -13.92
CA ALA A 21 9.55 -14.21 -13.19
C ALA A 21 10.56 -13.50 -14.12
N GLY A 22 11.03 -14.19 -15.17
CA GLY A 22 11.94 -13.61 -16.15
C GLY A 22 11.28 -12.55 -17.03
N VAL A 23 10.02 -12.79 -17.43
CA VAL A 23 9.26 -11.84 -18.27
C VAL A 23 8.94 -10.57 -17.50
N ILE A 24 8.40 -10.70 -16.29
CA ILE A 24 8.01 -9.59 -15.40
C ILE A 24 9.19 -8.64 -15.16
N ASN A 25 10.38 -9.20 -14.90
CA ASN A 25 11.58 -8.40 -14.67
C ASN A 25 12.03 -7.64 -15.92
N LYS A 26 11.85 -8.21 -17.12
CA LYS A 26 12.18 -7.53 -18.38
C LYS A 26 11.16 -6.45 -18.76
N SER A 27 9.88 -6.69 -18.48
CA SER A 27 8.79 -5.77 -18.81
C SER A 27 8.55 -4.68 -17.75
N ASN A 28 9.23 -4.72 -16.60
CA ASN A 28 9.00 -3.83 -15.46
C ASN A 28 7.52 -3.74 -15.05
N THR A 29 6.80 -4.86 -15.11
CA THR A 29 5.38 -4.92 -14.74
C THR A 29 5.22 -5.37 -13.30
N CYS A 30 4.18 -4.88 -12.62
CA CYS A 30 3.80 -5.39 -11.30
C CYS A 30 2.70 -6.44 -11.47
N LEU A 31 2.96 -7.67 -10.99
CA LEU A 31 1.96 -8.74 -11.00
C LEU A 31 1.45 -8.98 -9.57
N ILE A 32 0.15 -8.78 -9.38
CA ILE A 32 -0.51 -8.94 -8.08
C ILE A 32 -1.37 -10.20 -8.11
N PHE A 33 -1.11 -11.11 -7.17
CA PHE A 33 -1.92 -12.30 -6.96
C PHE A 33 -2.80 -12.11 -5.72
N ILE A 34 -4.11 -12.28 -5.88
CA ILE A 34 -5.05 -12.39 -4.78
C ILE A 34 -5.23 -13.88 -4.48
N ASN A 35 -5.02 -14.27 -3.23
CA ASN A 35 -5.16 -15.66 -2.82
C ASN A 35 -6.04 -15.77 -1.58
N GLN A 36 -6.77 -16.86 -1.49
CA GLN A 36 -7.63 -17.17 -0.36
C GLN A 36 -6.90 -18.07 0.63
N ILE A 37 -7.26 -17.93 1.90
CA ILE A 37 -6.81 -18.84 2.95
C ILE A 37 -7.69 -20.10 2.92
N ARG A 38 -7.07 -21.24 3.19
CA ARG A 38 -7.68 -22.54 3.42
C ARG A 38 -7.08 -23.12 4.70
N MET A 39 -7.82 -23.98 5.37
CA MET A 39 -7.31 -24.74 6.51
C MET A 39 -6.75 -26.07 6.03
N LYS A 40 -5.53 -26.40 6.43
CA LYS A 40 -4.96 -27.73 6.18
C LYS A 40 -5.44 -28.69 7.27
N ILE A 41 -6.18 -29.72 6.88
CA ILE A 41 -6.63 -30.78 7.78
C ILE A 41 -5.41 -31.63 8.20
N GLY A 42 -5.33 -32.00 9.49
CA GLY A 42 -4.29 -32.89 10.02
C GLY A 42 -2.98 -32.22 10.46
N VAL A 43 -2.98 -30.90 10.69
CA VAL A 43 -1.82 -30.20 11.28
C VAL A 43 -1.94 -30.23 12.81
N MET A 44 -1.08 -30.99 13.49
CA MET A 44 -1.06 -31.12 14.95
C MET A 44 -0.31 -29.97 15.67
N PHE A 45 0.55 -29.22 14.95
CA PHE A 45 1.33 -28.13 15.53
C PHE A 45 1.57 -27.00 14.51
N GLY A 46 1.49 -25.74 14.95
CA GLY A 46 1.71 -24.55 14.13
C GLY A 46 0.44 -23.92 13.53
N ASN A 47 0.60 -22.93 12.65
CA ASN A 47 -0.54 -22.25 12.01
C ASN A 47 -1.17 -23.15 10.92
N PRO A 48 -2.46 -23.56 11.04
CA PRO A 48 -3.14 -24.42 10.07
C PRO A 48 -3.53 -23.69 8.77
N GLU A 49 -3.33 -22.37 8.69
CA GLU A 49 -3.64 -21.57 7.52
C GLU A 49 -2.65 -21.83 6.37
N THR A 50 -3.19 -22.22 5.22
CA THR A 50 -2.44 -22.39 3.98
C THR A 50 -3.11 -21.63 2.84
N THR A 51 -2.31 -21.25 1.84
CA THR A 51 -2.79 -20.64 0.61
C THR A 51 -2.88 -21.68 -0.50
N THR A 52 -3.79 -21.48 -1.46
CA THR A 52 -3.92 -22.39 -2.61
C THR A 52 -2.75 -22.22 -3.59
N GLY A 53 -2.55 -23.19 -4.50
CA GLY A 53 -1.52 -23.12 -5.55
C GLY A 53 -0.12 -23.59 -5.14
N GLY A 54 0.01 -24.31 -4.03
CA GLY A 54 1.29 -24.85 -3.55
C GLY A 54 2.23 -23.78 -2.99
N ASN A 55 3.54 -24.07 -2.99
CA ASN A 55 4.54 -23.21 -2.35
C ASN A 55 5.24 -22.23 -3.32
N ALA A 56 5.13 -22.41 -4.64
CA ALA A 56 5.86 -21.61 -5.62
C ALA A 56 5.63 -20.10 -5.44
N LEU A 57 4.38 -19.67 -5.32
CA LEU A 57 4.04 -18.27 -5.13
C LEU A 57 4.69 -17.68 -3.86
N LYS A 58 4.82 -18.46 -2.79
CA LYS A 58 5.46 -18.02 -1.54
C LYS A 58 6.95 -17.72 -1.74
N PHE A 59 7.64 -18.42 -2.65
CA PHE A 59 9.07 -18.20 -2.94
C PHE A 59 9.31 -17.09 -3.95
N TYR A 60 8.53 -17.07 -5.04
CA TYR A 60 8.67 -16.11 -6.14
C TYR A 60 8.18 -14.70 -5.78
N SER A 61 7.18 -14.56 -4.90
CA SER A 61 6.72 -13.25 -4.43
C SER A 61 7.83 -12.44 -3.77
N SER A 62 7.94 -11.16 -4.17
CA SER A 62 8.83 -10.18 -3.53
C SER A 62 8.20 -9.61 -2.26
N VAL A 63 6.88 -9.41 -2.28
CA VAL A 63 6.09 -8.91 -1.16
C VAL A 63 4.90 -9.83 -0.92
N ARG A 64 4.60 -10.13 0.35
CA ARG A 64 3.37 -10.82 0.76
C ARG A 64 2.69 -10.04 1.87
N ILE A 65 1.44 -9.71 1.65
CA ILE A 65 0.60 -8.95 2.57
C ILE A 65 -0.50 -9.90 3.04
N ASP A 66 -0.61 -10.10 4.35
CA ASP A 66 -1.77 -10.73 4.98
C ASP A 66 -2.75 -9.62 5.38
N ILE A 67 -3.96 -9.66 4.84
CA ILE A 67 -4.99 -8.65 5.04
C ILE A 67 -6.11 -9.28 5.85
N ARG A 68 -6.41 -8.70 7.02
CA ARG A 68 -7.47 -9.17 7.92
C ARG A 68 -8.34 -8.02 8.38
N ARG A 69 -9.64 -8.25 8.43
CA ARG A 69 -10.58 -7.37 9.12
C ARG A 69 -10.39 -7.50 10.62
N ILE A 70 -10.21 -6.37 11.31
CA ILE A 70 -10.09 -6.31 12.78
C ILE A 70 -11.45 -6.00 13.40
N ALA A 71 -12.07 -4.91 12.95
CA ALA A 71 -13.28 -4.36 13.56
C ALA A 71 -14.22 -3.80 12.49
N ALA A 72 -15.51 -3.71 12.82
CA ALA A 72 -16.49 -3.01 12.02
C ALA A 72 -16.50 -1.53 12.42
N LEU A 73 -16.46 -0.63 11.44
CA LEU A 73 -16.62 0.80 11.65
C LEU A 73 -18.12 1.12 11.66
N LYS A 74 -18.60 1.72 12.75
CA LYS A 74 -20.02 2.04 12.95
C LYS A 74 -20.25 3.54 13.02
N ASP A 75 -21.39 3.97 12.51
CA ASP A 75 -21.95 5.30 12.69
C ASP A 75 -23.31 5.18 13.36
N GLY A 76 -23.37 5.40 14.67
CA GLY A 76 -24.55 5.05 15.47
C GLY A 76 -24.80 3.54 15.40
N GLU A 77 -25.92 3.14 14.80
CA GLU A 77 -26.30 1.73 14.60
C GLU A 77 -25.83 1.13 13.26
N GLU A 78 -25.50 1.97 12.27
CA GLU A 78 -25.16 1.52 10.92
C GLU A 78 -23.67 1.15 10.79
N VAL A 79 -23.38 0.05 10.06
CA VAL A 79 -22.01 -0.36 9.75
C VAL A 79 -21.56 0.32 8.45
N ILE A 80 -20.75 1.36 8.58
CA ILE A 80 -20.26 2.17 7.45
C ILE A 80 -19.00 1.59 6.78
N GLY A 81 -18.29 0.67 7.44
CA GLY A 81 -17.05 0.10 6.90
C GLY A 81 -16.37 -0.91 7.80
N ASN A 82 -15.11 -1.22 7.49
CA ASN A 82 -14.27 -2.16 8.21
C ASN A 82 -12.88 -1.56 8.49
N ARG A 83 -12.43 -1.64 9.74
CA ARG A 83 -11.02 -1.42 10.06
C ARG A 83 -10.21 -2.67 9.73
N THR A 84 -9.17 -2.49 8.92
CA THR A 84 -8.42 -3.58 8.29
C THR A 84 -6.94 -3.47 8.66
N ARG A 85 -6.34 -4.61 9.02
CA ARG A 85 -4.89 -4.74 9.26
C ARG A 85 -4.24 -5.40 8.05
N ALA A 86 -3.22 -4.77 7.51
CA ALA A 86 -2.29 -5.36 6.55
C ALA A 86 -0.94 -5.65 7.22
N LYS A 87 -0.60 -6.93 7.33
CA LYS A 87 0.69 -7.39 7.88
C LYS A 87 1.63 -7.80 6.75
N MET A 88 2.83 -7.25 6.75
CA MET A 88 3.88 -7.64 5.81
C MET A 88 4.52 -8.96 6.24
N VAL A 89 4.01 -10.09 5.72
CA VAL A 89 4.51 -11.43 6.05
C VAL A 89 5.85 -11.73 5.35
N LYS A 90 6.06 -11.15 4.17
CA LYS A 90 7.32 -11.27 3.42
C LYS A 90 7.63 -9.96 2.74
N ASN A 91 8.87 -9.53 2.80
CA ASN A 91 9.36 -8.36 2.08
C ASN A 91 10.82 -8.60 1.68
N LYS A 92 11.12 -8.54 0.36
CA LYS A 92 12.48 -8.64 -0.19
C LYS A 92 13.14 -7.27 -0.44
N VAL A 93 12.41 -6.17 -0.27
CA VAL A 93 12.86 -4.81 -0.64
C VAL A 93 13.12 -3.95 0.60
N ALA A 94 12.41 -4.19 1.69
CA ALA A 94 12.56 -3.47 2.95
C ALA A 94 12.34 -4.43 4.14
N PRO A 95 12.54 -3.98 5.40
CA PRO A 95 12.32 -4.82 6.57
C PRO A 95 10.91 -5.44 6.59
N PRO A 96 10.78 -6.76 6.80
CA PRO A 96 9.49 -7.44 6.90
C PRO A 96 8.82 -7.21 8.27
N PHE A 97 7.62 -7.77 8.45
CA PHE A 97 6.85 -7.81 9.71
C PHE A 97 6.31 -6.47 10.23
N ARG A 98 6.32 -5.43 9.40
CA ARG A 98 5.57 -4.20 9.67
C ARG A 98 4.07 -4.43 9.48
N ASN A 99 3.27 -3.79 10.33
CA ASN A 99 1.82 -3.77 10.25
C ASN A 99 1.37 -2.38 9.83
N CYS A 100 0.29 -2.32 9.06
CA CYS A 100 -0.43 -1.11 8.72
C CYS A 100 -1.90 -1.33 9.05
N GLU A 101 -2.54 -0.33 9.65
CA GLU A 101 -3.97 -0.34 9.93
C GLU A 101 -4.61 0.81 9.18
N PHE A 102 -5.71 0.54 8.50
CA PHE A 102 -6.44 1.53 7.73
C PHE A 102 -7.92 1.17 7.66
N ASP A 103 -8.74 2.18 7.38
CA ASP A 103 -10.18 2.03 7.30
C ASP A 103 -10.65 1.90 5.85
N ILE A 104 -11.51 0.91 5.61
CA ILE A 104 -12.19 0.70 4.33
C ILE A 104 -13.66 1.07 4.52
N ILE A 105 -14.08 2.17 3.90
CA ILE A 105 -15.46 2.65 3.90
C ILE A 105 -16.18 2.05 2.68
N TYR A 106 -17.37 1.50 2.89
CA TYR A 106 -18.14 0.93 1.78
C TYR A 106 -18.52 2.01 0.77
N GLY A 107 -18.39 1.71 -0.52
CA GLY A 107 -18.65 2.65 -1.62
C GLY A 107 -17.57 3.72 -1.85
N LYS A 108 -16.71 4.03 -0.88
CA LYS A 108 -15.60 5.01 -1.02
C LYS A 108 -14.22 4.38 -1.13
N GLY A 109 -14.03 3.17 -0.60
CA GLY A 109 -12.73 2.50 -0.56
C GLY A 109 -11.87 2.90 0.64
N ILE A 110 -10.55 2.93 0.46
CA ILE A 110 -9.58 3.21 1.54
C ILE A 110 -9.63 4.70 1.91
N SER A 111 -9.81 4.98 3.20
CA SER A 111 -9.89 6.34 3.75
C SER A 111 -8.51 7.00 3.85
N LYS A 112 -8.03 7.58 2.74
CA LYS A 112 -6.72 8.28 2.69
C LYS A 112 -6.61 9.44 3.68
N MET A 113 -7.72 10.11 3.99
CA MET A 113 -7.73 11.26 4.90
C MET A 113 -7.68 10.83 6.37
N GLY A 114 -8.42 9.76 6.72
CA GLY A 114 -8.35 9.15 8.05
C GLY A 114 -6.94 8.65 8.34
N ASP A 115 -6.34 7.90 7.41
CA ASP A 115 -4.96 7.41 7.55
C ASP A 115 -3.95 8.55 7.75
N LEU A 116 -4.11 9.67 7.04
CA LEU A 116 -3.22 10.83 7.18
C LEU A 116 -3.34 11.49 8.55
N LEU A 117 -4.55 11.52 9.11
CA LEU A 117 -4.83 12.07 10.44
C LEU A 117 -4.21 11.17 11.51
N ASP A 118 -4.42 9.85 11.42
CA ASP A 118 -3.80 8.86 12.31
C ASP A 118 -2.28 8.99 12.28
N LEU A 119 -1.69 9.14 11.09
CA LEU A 119 -0.26 9.40 10.94
C LEU A 119 0.17 10.74 11.55
N GLY A 120 -0.64 11.80 11.38
CA GLY A 120 -0.36 13.12 11.94
C GLY A 120 -0.37 13.12 13.47
N VAL A 121 -1.28 12.36 14.09
CA VAL A 121 -1.35 12.18 15.54
C VAL A 121 -0.19 11.31 16.02
N ALA A 122 0.12 10.21 15.32
CA ALA A 122 1.24 9.32 15.68
C ALA A 122 2.62 9.99 15.59
N ASN A 123 2.78 10.99 14.71
CA ASN A 123 4.01 11.77 14.58
C ASN A 123 3.98 13.08 15.42
N GLU A 124 3.00 13.24 16.32
CA GLU A 124 2.85 14.42 17.19
C GLU A 124 2.71 15.76 16.43
N ILE A 125 2.37 15.71 15.15
CA ILE A 125 2.12 16.90 14.32
C ILE A 125 0.73 17.47 14.60
N ILE A 126 -0.22 16.59 14.91
CA ILE A 126 -1.59 16.92 15.32
C ILE A 126 -1.73 16.51 16.79
N VAL A 127 -2.10 17.47 17.64
CA VAL A 127 -2.32 17.23 19.07
C VAL A 127 -3.79 16.87 19.28
N LYS A 128 -4.03 15.71 19.89
CA LYS A 128 -5.37 15.25 20.26
C LYS A 128 -5.62 15.51 21.75
N SER A 129 -6.51 16.45 22.07
CA SER A 129 -6.95 16.73 23.43
C SER A 129 -8.37 16.18 23.62
N GLY A 130 -8.46 14.91 24.04
CA GLY A 130 -9.74 14.19 24.14
C GLY A 130 -10.37 13.94 22.77
N THR A 131 -11.52 14.57 22.50
CA THR A 131 -12.22 14.50 21.20
C THR A 131 -11.82 15.63 20.24
N TRP A 132 -10.98 16.58 20.68
CA TRP A 132 -10.57 17.73 19.89
C TRP A 132 -9.20 17.52 19.23
N PHE A 133 -9.09 17.99 17.99
CA PHE A 133 -7.84 17.99 17.23
C PHE A 133 -7.33 19.41 17.01
N SER A 134 -6.07 19.63 17.34
CA SER A 134 -5.36 20.89 17.15
C SER A 134 -4.16 20.68 16.24
N TYR A 135 -3.92 21.61 15.32
CA TYR A 135 -2.71 21.63 14.51
C TYR A 135 -1.96 22.92 14.80
N LYS A 136 -0.76 22.77 15.37
CA LYS A 136 0.00 23.87 15.96
C LYS A 136 -0.86 24.58 17.02
N GLU A 137 -1.23 25.83 16.76
CA GLU A 137 -2.02 26.68 17.67
C GLU A 137 -3.50 26.79 17.27
N ASN A 138 -3.88 26.28 16.09
CA ASN A 138 -5.24 26.37 15.60
C ASN A 138 -6.03 25.10 15.94
N ARG A 139 -7.18 25.27 16.58
CA ARG A 139 -8.17 24.21 16.78
C ARG A 139 -8.86 23.92 15.44
N ILE A 140 -8.75 22.68 14.98
CA ILE A 140 -9.28 22.28 13.67
C ILE A 140 -10.74 21.81 13.81
N GLY A 141 -11.06 21.07 14.87
CA GLY A 141 -12.42 20.59 15.12
C GLY A 141 -12.50 19.44 16.11
N GLN A 142 -13.74 19.06 16.41
CA GLN A 142 -14.09 17.95 17.27
C GLN A 142 -14.47 16.72 16.44
N GLY A 143 -13.85 15.58 16.74
CA GLY A 143 -14.14 14.31 16.11
C GLY A 143 -13.53 14.15 14.71
N GLU A 144 -13.34 12.89 14.34
CA GLU A 144 -12.62 12.48 13.12
C GLU A 144 -13.38 12.85 11.84
N LYS A 145 -14.71 12.77 11.87
CA LYS A 145 -15.59 13.09 10.73
C LYS A 145 -15.53 14.57 10.35
N THR A 146 -15.60 15.45 11.35
CA THR A 146 -15.50 16.90 11.15
C THR A 146 -14.14 17.27 10.57
N LEU A 147 -13.07 16.58 11.02
CA LEU A 147 -11.73 16.78 10.47
C LEU A 147 -11.61 16.30 9.03
N ASN A 148 -12.20 15.15 8.68
CA ASN A 148 -12.19 14.66 7.30
C ASN A 148 -12.86 15.67 6.34
N VAL A 149 -14.02 16.22 6.74
CA VAL A 149 -14.68 17.28 5.96
C VAL A 149 -13.83 18.55 5.88
N PHE A 150 -13.17 18.93 6.97
CA PHE A 150 -12.27 20.09 6.98
C PHE A 150 -11.05 19.92 6.07
N LEU A 151 -10.44 18.72 6.08
CA LEU A 151 -9.29 18.36 5.25
C LEU A 151 -9.67 18.26 3.77
N GLU A 152 -10.87 17.77 3.45
CA GLU A 152 -11.40 17.77 2.08
C GLU A 152 -11.62 19.19 1.55
N LYS A 153 -12.12 20.10 2.38
CA LYS A 153 -12.33 21.52 2.00
C LYS A 153 -11.01 22.31 1.88
N THR A 154 -9.97 21.91 2.61
CA THR A 154 -8.72 22.67 2.72
C THR A 154 -7.56 21.97 2.02
N TRP A 155 -7.34 22.22 0.72
CA TRP A 155 -6.34 21.48 -0.08
C TRP A 155 -4.88 21.62 0.40
N LYS A 156 -4.52 22.73 1.06
CA LYS A 156 -3.12 23.04 1.46
C LYS A 156 -2.65 22.29 2.70
N LEU A 157 -3.57 21.95 3.62
CA LEU A 157 -3.20 21.31 4.89
C LEU A 157 -2.74 19.85 4.70
N PRO A 158 -3.45 19.01 3.90
CA PRO A 158 -3.03 17.64 3.63
C PRO A 158 -1.66 17.54 2.96
N MET A 159 -1.30 18.47 2.06
CA MET A 159 0.03 18.52 1.44
C MET A 159 1.13 18.81 2.46
N LYS A 160 0.91 19.79 3.37
CA LYS A 160 1.86 20.12 4.43
C LYS A 160 2.02 18.98 5.43
N LEU A 161 0.92 18.33 5.81
CA LEU A 161 0.93 17.16 6.69
C LEU A 161 1.69 16.00 6.03
N LYS A 162 1.41 15.68 4.77
CA LYS A 162 2.15 14.66 4.03
C LYS A 162 3.64 14.96 3.96
N ALA A 163 4.02 16.20 3.66
CA ALA A 163 5.43 16.60 3.61
C ALA A 163 6.12 16.48 4.97
N ASN A 164 5.43 16.82 6.06
CA ASN A 164 5.99 16.73 7.40
C ASN A 164 6.09 15.27 7.88
N CYS A 165 5.06 14.44 7.64
CA CYS A 165 5.11 13.01 7.90
C CYS A 165 6.14 12.28 7.02
N ALA A 166 6.38 12.76 5.79
CA ALA A 166 7.39 12.19 4.91
C ALA A 166 8.82 12.48 5.38
N LYS A 167 9.06 13.59 6.09
CA LYS A 167 10.36 13.93 6.67
C LYS A 167 10.67 13.13 7.94
N SER A 168 9.67 12.79 8.74
CA SER A 168 9.87 11.93 9.92
C SER A 168 10.21 10.48 9.51
N TRP A 169 9.67 10.02 8.37
CA TRP A 169 10.08 8.78 7.74
C TRP A 169 11.24 9.01 6.76
N ALA A 170 12.48 8.85 7.22
CA ALA A 170 13.71 8.83 6.39
C ALA A 170 13.69 7.85 5.17
N PHE A 171 12.58 7.15 4.94
CA PHE A 171 12.30 6.33 3.78
C PHE A 171 12.05 7.14 2.49
N TRP A 172 11.35 8.29 2.57
CA TRP A 172 11.07 9.13 1.40
C TRP A 172 12.34 9.80 0.87
N ASP A 173 13.26 10.20 1.75
CA ASP A 173 14.56 10.73 1.35
C ASP A 173 15.40 9.69 0.58
N SER A 174 15.32 8.40 0.95
CA SER A 174 16.01 7.34 0.20
C SER A 174 15.36 7.03 -1.16
N LEU A 175 14.02 7.11 -1.23
CA LEU A 175 13.25 6.84 -2.45
C LEU A 175 13.40 8.01 -3.45
N GLU A 176 13.34 9.26 -2.98
CA GLU A 176 13.66 10.44 -3.77
C GLU A 176 15.14 10.43 -4.19
N ALA A 177 16.07 10.04 -3.32
CA ALA A 177 17.48 9.93 -3.70
C ALA A 177 17.67 8.91 -4.83
N HIS A 178 17.02 7.75 -4.75
CA HIS A 178 17.09 6.72 -5.79
C HIS A 178 16.35 7.15 -7.08
N GLN A 179 15.17 7.75 -6.99
CA GLN A 179 14.44 8.26 -8.15
C GLN A 179 15.15 9.46 -8.79
N LYS A 180 15.70 10.40 -8.01
CA LYS A 180 16.55 11.50 -8.49
C LYS A 180 17.81 10.97 -9.15
N LYS A 181 18.46 9.93 -8.62
CA LYS A 181 19.65 9.32 -9.24
C LYS A 181 19.33 8.67 -10.59
N THR A 182 18.18 8.00 -10.70
CA THR A 182 17.66 7.42 -11.95
C THR A 182 17.17 8.48 -12.95
N LEU A 183 16.58 9.57 -12.46
CA LEU A 183 16.16 10.72 -13.29
C LEU A 183 17.36 11.54 -13.76
N LEU A 184 18.36 11.78 -12.92
CA LEU A 184 19.62 12.46 -13.25
C LEU A 184 20.45 11.64 -14.25
N SER A 185 20.48 10.31 -14.13
CA SER A 185 21.13 9.46 -15.12
C SER A 185 20.40 9.48 -16.47
N LYS A 186 19.05 9.50 -16.48
CA LYS A 186 18.23 9.71 -17.67
C LYS A 186 18.36 11.15 -18.23
N MET A 187 18.52 12.16 -17.38
CA MET A 187 18.73 13.55 -17.79
C MET A 187 20.11 13.78 -18.39
N LYS A 188 21.16 13.10 -17.92
CA LYS A 188 22.47 13.08 -18.60
C LYS A 188 22.43 12.46 -20.00
N LEU A 189 21.41 11.64 -20.28
CA LEU A 189 21.14 11.07 -21.61
C LEU A 189 20.24 11.95 -22.50
N LEU A 190 19.58 13.00 -21.95
CA LEU A 190 18.74 13.94 -22.71
C LEU A 190 19.44 14.66 -23.86
N PRO A 191 20.75 14.99 -23.82
CA PRO A 191 21.43 15.55 -24.99
C PRO A 191 21.44 14.61 -26.21
N LYS A 192 21.33 13.28 -25.99
CA LYS A 192 21.43 12.24 -27.03
C LYS A 192 20.09 11.73 -27.58
N LEU A 193 18.95 12.17 -27.02
CA LEU A 193 17.61 11.72 -27.43
C LEU A 193 17.04 12.55 -28.58
N ARG A 194 16.35 11.90 -29.54
CA ARG A 194 15.75 12.56 -30.71
C ARG A 194 14.62 13.50 -30.28
N ARG A 195 14.40 14.60 -31.01
CA ARG A 195 13.40 15.65 -30.67
C ARG A 195 12.00 15.13 -30.33
N ARG A 196 11.57 14.01 -30.92
CA ARG A 196 10.28 13.34 -30.63
C ARG A 196 10.21 12.78 -29.20
N GLU A 197 11.30 12.20 -28.69
CA GLU A 197 11.36 11.60 -27.36
C GLU A 197 11.37 12.67 -26.26
N LYS A 198 12.01 13.82 -26.53
CA LYS A 198 11.97 15.00 -25.63
C LYS A 198 10.56 15.55 -25.45
N ARG A 199 9.73 15.51 -26.49
CA ARG A 199 8.36 16.04 -26.48
C ARG A 199 7.41 15.14 -25.65
N LEU A 200 7.59 13.83 -25.73
CA LEU A 200 6.81 12.86 -24.93
C LEU A 200 7.10 12.97 -23.43
N ILE A 201 8.34 13.29 -23.06
CA ILE A 201 8.73 13.45 -21.65
C ILE A 201 8.22 14.79 -21.09
N GLY A 202 8.21 15.87 -21.89
CA GLY A 202 7.64 17.16 -21.49
C GLY A 202 6.16 17.06 -21.09
N ASN A 203 5.36 16.34 -21.88
CA ASN A 203 3.94 16.15 -21.61
C ASN A 203 3.62 15.27 -20.39
N MET A 204 4.61 14.55 -19.83
CA MET A 204 4.44 13.78 -18.60
C MET A 204 4.56 14.63 -17.32
N PHE A 205 5.07 15.86 -17.43
CA PHE A 205 5.34 16.74 -16.29
C PHE A 205 4.42 17.98 -16.21
N ASP A 206 3.51 18.17 -17.19
CA ASP A 206 2.49 19.21 -17.12
C ASP A 206 1.23 18.68 -16.42
N PRO A 207 0.83 19.21 -15.25
CA PRO A 207 -0.43 18.87 -14.62
C PRO A 207 -1.51 19.82 -15.12
N VAL A 208 -2.07 19.57 -16.31
CA VAL A 208 -3.28 20.25 -16.78
C VAL A 208 -4.20 19.27 -17.52
N HIS A 209 -5.00 18.54 -16.74
CA HIS A 209 -6.48 18.45 -16.79
C HIS A 209 -6.95 17.27 -15.93
#